data_AF-A0A5E9AS17-F1
#
_entry.id   AF-A0A5E9AS17-F1
#
_cell.length_a   1.000
_cell.length_b   1.000
_cell.length_c   1.000
_cell.angle_alpha   90.00
_cell.angle_beta   90.00
_cell.angle_gamma   90.00
#
_symmetry.space_group_name_H-M   'P 1'
#
loop_
_entity.id
_entity.type
_entity.pdbx_description
1 polymer ?
#
loop_
_entity_poly.entity_id
_entity_poly.type
_entity_poly.pdbx_seq_one_letter_code
_entity_poly.pdbx_strand_id
1 'polypeptide(L)' 'MQTAFGTGQPGRENTDLALTDSLTGLGNHRRFFDKVDRLISDRADDPAPFTVGILDLDGFKPIND' A
#
# COMPACT_ATOMS: atom_id res chain seq x y z
N MET A 1 11.82 42.61 -8.97
CA MET A 1 12.06 41.29 -9.60
C MET A 1 11.65 40.22 -8.62
N GLN A 2 10.59 39.49 -8.95
CA GLN A 2 9.93 38.50 -8.09
C GLN A 2 10.02 37.16 -8.80
N THR A 3 10.72 36.19 -8.23
CA THR A 3 10.71 34.79 -8.70
C THR A 3 9.99 33.96 -7.66
N ALA A 4 8.72 33.67 -7.96
CA ALA A 4 7.94 32.66 -7.28
C ALA A 4 8.35 31.28 -7.81
N PHE A 5 8.77 30.38 -6.92
CA PHE A 5 8.89 28.95 -7.24
C PHE A 5 8.11 28.13 -6.22
N GLY A 6 7.00 27.57 -6.72
CA GLY A 6 6.58 26.20 -6.48
C GLY A 6 6.32 25.76 -5.05
N THR A 7 5.07 25.91 -4.61
CA THR A 7 4.49 25.08 -3.56
C THR A 7 4.47 23.60 -3.99
N GLY A 8 5.53 22.85 -3.68
CA GLY A 8 5.46 21.38 -3.66
C GLY A 8 4.52 20.98 -2.52
N GLN A 9 3.47 20.22 -2.82
CA GLN A 9 2.50 19.75 -1.81
C GLN A 9 3.15 18.65 -0.95
N PRO A 10 3.52 18.90 0.32
CA PRO A 10 4.21 17.91 1.17
C PRO A 10 3.30 16.73 1.59
N GLY A 11 2.01 16.77 1.26
CA GLY A 11 1.04 15.77 1.70
C GLY A 11 0.97 14.51 0.83
N ARG A 12 1.26 14.61 -0.47
CA ARG A 12 1.11 13.46 -1.40
C ARG A 12 2.27 12.49 -1.29
N GLU A 13 3.50 13.01 -1.29
CA GLU A 13 4.72 12.21 -1.17
C GLU A 13 4.79 11.48 0.18
N ASN A 14 4.37 12.14 1.26
CA ASN A 14 4.37 11.53 2.59
C ASN A 14 3.30 10.43 2.74
N THR A 15 2.15 10.57 2.06
CA THR A 15 1.09 9.55 2.08
C THR A 15 1.49 8.32 1.28
N ASP A 16 2.14 8.50 0.12
CA ASP A 16 2.62 7.38 -0.70
C ASP A 16 3.76 6.62 0.02
N LEU A 17 4.66 7.31 0.72
CA LEU A 17 5.69 6.67 1.55
C LEU A 17 5.08 5.90 2.74
N ALA A 18 4.00 6.41 3.34
CA ALA A 18 3.35 5.77 4.49
C ALA A 18 2.59 4.48 4.14
N LEU A 19 2.27 4.25 2.87
CA LEU A 19 1.45 3.12 2.38
C LEU A 19 2.21 2.18 1.42
N THR A 20 3.50 2.43 1.20
CA THR A 20 4.33 1.67 0.25
C THR A 20 5.47 0.99 1.00
N ASP A 21 5.77 -0.26 0.64
CA ASP A 21 6.94 -0.98 1.11
C ASP A 21 8.17 -0.53 0.31
N SER A 22 9.23 -0.10 1.00
CA SER A 22 10.40 0.50 0.36
C SER A 22 11.28 -0.51 -0.39
N LEU A 23 11.21 -1.79 -0.03
CA LEU A 23 12.02 -2.84 -0.66
C LEU A 23 11.43 -3.29 -1.99
N THR A 24 10.09 -3.39 -2.07
CA THR A 24 9.38 -3.96 -3.23
C THR A 24 8.62 -2.92 -4.05
N GLY A 25 8.34 -1.74 -3.50
CA GLY A 25 7.46 -0.74 -4.11
C GLY A 25 5.97 -1.12 -4.10
N LEU A 26 5.61 -2.25 -3.48
CA LEU A 26 4.22 -2.70 -3.33
C LEU A 26 3.52 -1.98 -2.18
N GLY A 27 2.21 -2.20 -2.05
CA GLY A 27 1.48 -1.74 -0.87
C GLY A 27 2.00 -2.42 0.39
N ASN A 28 2.26 -1.65 1.44
CA ASN A 28 2.66 -2.21 2.73
C ASN A 28 1.47 -2.87 3.47
N HIS A 29 1.75 -3.49 4.61
CA HIS A 29 0.74 -4.18 5.42
C HIS A 29 -0.45 -3.27 5.76
N ARG A 30 -0.21 -2.00 6.11
CA ARG A 30 -1.28 -1.04 6.41
C ARG A 30 -2.20 -0.85 5.21
N ARG A 31 -1.64 -0.62 4.02
CA ARG A 31 -2.41 -0.47 2.78
C ARG A 31 -3.20 -1.73 2.44
N PHE A 32 -2.65 -2.91 2.72
CA PHE A 32 -3.35 -4.18 2.53
C PHE A 32 -4.60 -4.27 3.41
N PHE A 33 -4.48 -4.05 4.72
CA PHE A 33 -5.63 -4.10 5.64
C PHE A 33 -6.66 -3.02 5.30
N ASP A 34 -6.23 -1.78 5.07
CA ASP A 34 -7.13 -0.68 4.67
C ASP A 34 -7.94 -1.04 3.41
N LYS A 35 -7.35 -1.78 2.46
CA LYS A 35 -8.04 -2.22 1.24
C LYS A 35 -9.01 -3.37 1.51
N VAL A 36 -8.65 -4.33 2.36
CA VAL A 36 -9.52 -5.46 2.73
C VAL A 36 -10.74 -4.95 3.51
N ASP A 37 -10.55 -4.06 4.47
CA ASP A 37 -11.65 -3.48 5.27
C ASP A 37 -12.64 -2.70 4.40
N ARG A 38 -12.12 -1.95 3.42
CA ARG A 38 -12.97 -1.28 2.42
C ARG A 38 -13.75 -2.28 1.57
N LEU A 39 -13.10 -3.33 1.07
CA LEU A 39 -13.78 -4.37 0.27
C LEU A 39 -14.89 -5.09 1.06
N ILE A 40 -14.70 -5.31 2.35
CA ILE A 40 -15.73 -5.88 3.24
C ILE A 40 -16.88 -4.88 3.40
N SER A 41 -16.56 -3.62 3.71
CA SER A 41 -17.56 -2.57 3.97
C SER A 41 -18.40 -2.25 2.73
N ASP A 42 -17.75 -2.12 1.57
CA ASP A 42 -18.39 -1.80 0.28
C ASP A 42 -19.35 -2.91 -0.18
N ARG A 43 -19.17 -4.13 0.32
CA ARG A 43 -19.98 -5.31 -0.02
C ARG A 43 -20.92 -5.75 1.10
N ALA A 44 -21.07 -4.93 2.14
CA ALA A 44 -21.97 -5.23 3.25
C ALA A 44 -23.43 -5.27 2.79
N ASP A 45 -23.83 -4.34 1.91
CA ASP A 45 -25.21 -4.22 1.41
C ASP A 45 -25.52 -5.13 0.22
N ASP A 46 -24.51 -5.46 -0.60
CA ASP A 46 -24.59 -6.41 -1.72
C ASP A 46 -23.43 -7.42 -1.67
N PRO A 47 -23.60 -8.55 -0.98
CA PRO A 47 -22.53 -9.51 -0.73
C PRO A 47 -22.01 -10.18 -2.01
N ALA A 48 -20.86 -9.72 -2.50
CA ALA A 48 -20.08 -10.41 -3.54
C ALA A 48 -18.82 -11.07 -2.95
N PRO A 49 -18.46 -12.30 -3.35
CA PRO A 49 -17.27 -12.97 -2.82
C PRO A 49 -15.98 -12.30 -3.29
N PHE A 50 -14.98 -12.23 -2.40
CA PHE A 50 -13.60 -11.90 -2.75
C PHE A 50 -12.64 -12.92 -2.14
N THR A 51 -11.44 -13.00 -2.71
CA THR A 51 -10.41 -13.94 -2.28
C THR A 51 -9.15 -13.17 -1.91
N VAL A 52 -8.51 -13.60 -0.82
CA VAL A 52 -7.16 -13.17 -0.43
C VAL A 52 -6.21 -14.33 -0.69
N GLY A 53 -5.19 -14.09 -1.50
CA GLY A 53 -4.07 -15.02 -1.70
C GLY A 53 -2.87 -14.60 -0.85
N ILE A 54 -2.20 -15.57 -0.24
CA ILE A 54 -0.96 -15.37 0.50
C ILE A 54 0.12 -16.20 -0.19
N LEU A 55 1.27 -15.59 -0.43
CA LEU A 55 2.44 -16.22 -1.01
C LEU A 55 3.61 -16.03 -0.05
N ASP A 56 4.40 -17.08 0.13
CA ASP A 56 5.67 -17.03 0.85
C ASP A 56 6.79 -17.51 -0.07
N LEU A 57 8.01 -17.03 0.18
CA LEU A 57 9.20 -17.46 -0.56
C LEU A 57 9.92 -18.55 0.23
N ASP A 58 9.67 -19.80 -0.16
CA ASP A 58 10.34 -20.95 0.44
C ASP A 58 11.86 -20.90 0.21
N GLY A 59 12.62 -21.25 1.26
CA GLY A 59 14.09 -21.34 1.16
C GLY A 59 14.79 -19.99 1.00
N PHE A 60 14.20 -18.90 1.49
CA PHE A 60 14.81 -17.57 1.38
C PHE A 60 16.05 -17.37 2.27
N LYS A 61 16.19 -18.16 3.35
CA LYS A 61 17.29 -17.99 4.31
C LYS A 61 18.70 -18.15 3.69
N PRO A 62 19.03 -19.20 2.92
CA PRO A 62 20.33 -19.33 2.24
C PRO A 62 20.60 -18.29 1.14
N ILE A 63 19.63 -17.47 0.75
CA ILE A 63 19.82 -16.38 -0.23
C ILE A 63 20.31 -15.11 0.48
N ASN A 64 19.91 -14.93 1.74
CA ASN A 64 20.31 -13.80 2.57
C ASN A 64 21.58 -14.06 3.41
N ASP A 65 21.91 -15.34 3.65
CA ASP A 65 23.14 -15.76 4.32
C ASP A 65 24.37 -15.60 3.39
#